data_AF-A0A9P6MJ96-F1
#
_entry.id   AF-A0A9P6MJ96-F1
#
_cell.length_a   1.000
_cell.length_b   1.000
_cell.length_c   1.000
_cell.angle_alpha   90.00
_cell.angle_beta   90.00
_cell.angle_gamma   90.00
#
_symmetry.space_group_name_H-M   'P 1'
#
loop_
_entity.id
_entity.type
_entity.pdbx_description
1 polymer ?
#
loop_
_entity_poly.entity_id
_entity_poly.type
_entity_poly.pdbx_seq_one_letter_code
_entity_poly.pdbx_strand_id
1 'polypeptide(L)'
;MLRSLSRAARPAAIALARSSPVVRANVGAISALRNYATAKPATSEVTSILEDRINGLNSSVDIQETGRVLSIGDGIARVYGLKNCQAEEMVEFSSGVKGMAMNLEADNVGIVVFGNDRLIREGDTVKRTGNIVDLPVGEALLGRVIDALGNPIDGKGPIAATERRRAQVKAPGILPRESVREPMLTGIKCIDSMVPVGRGQRELIIGDRQTGKTSVALDTILNQKKWNDGTEEAKKLYCVYVAVGQKRSTVAQFVQTLEENDAMKYSVVVAATASEAAPLQYLAPFSGCAVG
;
A
#
# COMPACT_ATOMS: atom_id res chain seq x y z
N MET A 1 50.94 -35.42 21.29
CA MET A 1 49.96 -34.89 20.32
C MET A 1 50.71 -34.19 19.19
N LEU A 2 51.47 -34.88 18.33
CA LEU A 2 51.08 -35.68 17.15
C LEU A 2 50.21 -34.93 16.12
N ARG A 3 50.89 -34.24 15.19
CA ARG A 3 50.47 -34.05 13.80
C ARG A 3 51.71 -34.24 12.92
N SER A 4 51.62 -35.12 11.92
CA SER A 4 51.87 -34.81 10.50
C SER A 4 52.32 -36.03 9.69
N LEU A 5 51.75 -36.09 8.48
CA LEU A 5 52.33 -36.51 7.20
C LEU A 5 52.51 -38.00 6.84
N SER A 6 51.88 -38.30 5.70
CA SER A 6 52.49 -38.86 4.47
C SER A 6 52.16 -40.29 4.04
N ARG A 7 51.55 -40.32 2.85
CA ARG A 7 51.53 -41.35 1.80
C ARG A 7 52.82 -42.18 1.67
N ALA A 8 52.66 -43.46 1.34
CA ALA A 8 53.20 -44.14 0.14
C ALA A 8 52.89 -45.66 0.26
N ALA A 9 52.02 -46.24 -0.58
CA ALA A 9 52.30 -46.81 -1.90
C ALA A 9 52.64 -48.32 -1.85
N ARG A 10 51.86 -49.15 -2.58
CA ARG A 10 52.31 -50.13 -3.62
C ARG A 10 51.20 -51.15 -4.00
N PRO A 11 51.31 -51.83 -5.16
CA PRO A 11 50.21 -51.93 -6.12
C PRO A 11 49.74 -53.36 -6.48
N ALA A 12 48.70 -53.40 -7.32
CA ALA A 12 48.40 -54.32 -8.43
C ALA A 12 48.36 -55.85 -8.22
N ALA A 13 47.18 -56.43 -8.48
CA ALA A 13 47.03 -57.61 -9.33
C ALA A 13 45.61 -57.68 -9.93
N ILE A 14 45.57 -57.90 -11.25
CA ILE A 14 44.41 -58.05 -12.14
C ILE A 14 44.05 -59.54 -12.26
N ALA A 15 42.78 -59.82 -12.59
CA ALA A 15 42.18 -61.02 -13.21
C ALA A 15 41.09 -61.68 -12.31
N LEU A 16 39.93 -62.14 -12.77
CA LEU A 16 39.42 -62.48 -14.11
C LEU A 16 37.87 -62.61 -14.05
N ALA A 17 37.22 -62.13 -15.12
CA ALA A 17 35.94 -62.50 -15.73
C ALA A 17 34.83 -63.28 -14.97
N ARG A 18 33.61 -62.75 -15.08
CA ARG A 18 32.41 -63.55 -15.38
C ARG A 18 31.55 -62.89 -16.47
N SER A 19 31.43 -63.60 -17.58
CA SER A 19 30.53 -63.36 -18.70
C SER A 19 29.17 -64.00 -18.46
N SER A 20 28.08 -63.37 -18.88
CA SER A 20 26.86 -64.05 -19.32
C SER A 20 26.10 -63.16 -20.34
N PRO A 21 25.45 -63.75 -21.36
CA PRO A 21 25.12 -63.06 -22.60
C PRO A 21 23.73 -62.40 -22.62
N VAL A 22 23.61 -61.51 -23.60
CA VAL A 22 22.46 -60.70 -23.99
C VAL A 22 21.33 -61.56 -24.58
N VAL A 23 20.08 -61.34 -24.14
CA VAL A 23 18.88 -61.72 -24.89
C VAL A 23 18.15 -60.44 -25.31
N ARG A 24 17.97 -60.29 -26.62
CA ARG A 24 17.27 -59.16 -27.25
C ARG A 24 15.83 -59.59 -27.52
N ALA A 25 14.86 -59.00 -26.84
CA ALA A 25 13.45 -59.03 -27.24
C ALA A 25 13.04 -57.58 -27.55
N ASN A 26 12.58 -57.35 -28.77
CA ASN A 26 12.18 -56.05 -29.26
C ASN A 26 10.66 -56.06 -29.50
N VAL A 27 10.05 -54.91 -29.21
CA VAL A 27 8.71 -54.46 -29.63
C VAL A 27 7.51 -54.91 -28.78
N GLY A 28 7.00 -53.94 -28.01
CA GLY A 28 5.66 -53.91 -27.46
C GLY A 28 5.44 -52.55 -26.79
N ALA A 29 4.90 -51.59 -27.54
CA ALA A 29 4.58 -50.26 -27.04
C ALA A 29 3.65 -50.35 -25.83
N ILE A 30 4.16 -50.04 -24.64
CA ILE A 30 3.32 -49.74 -23.47
C ILE A 30 3.41 -48.24 -23.30
N SER A 31 2.26 -47.61 -23.57
CA SER A 31 2.03 -46.18 -23.54
C SER A 31 2.71 -45.53 -22.35
N ALA A 32 3.56 -44.53 -22.62
CA ALA A 32 3.82 -43.50 -21.64
C ALA A 32 2.45 -42.94 -21.24
N LEU A 33 1.98 -43.32 -20.05
CA LEU A 33 0.93 -42.58 -19.36
C LEU A 33 1.48 -41.16 -19.26
N ARG A 34 1.02 -40.28 -20.16
CA ARG A 34 1.06 -38.86 -19.92
C ARG A 34 0.31 -38.67 -18.61
N ASN A 35 1.05 -38.49 -17.53
CA ASN A 35 0.54 -37.78 -16.38
C ASN A 35 0.20 -36.39 -16.92
N TYR A 36 -1.05 -36.19 -17.33
CA TYR A 36 -1.60 -34.86 -17.43
C TYR A 36 -1.34 -34.24 -16.07
N ALA A 37 -0.62 -33.12 -16.03
CA ALA A 37 -0.52 -32.33 -14.82
C ALA A 37 -1.96 -32.16 -14.31
N THR A 38 -2.28 -32.73 -13.16
CA THR A 38 -3.56 -32.47 -12.51
C THR A 38 -3.62 -30.96 -12.35
N ALA A 39 -4.59 -30.33 -13.01
CA ALA A 39 -4.78 -28.89 -12.93
C ALA A 39 -4.76 -28.53 -11.46
N LYS A 40 -3.85 -27.62 -11.08
CA LYS A 40 -3.81 -27.10 -9.71
C LYS A 40 -5.19 -26.48 -9.48
N PRO A 41 -5.93 -26.85 -8.41
CA PRO A 41 -7.29 -26.39 -8.23
C PRO A 41 -7.33 -24.87 -8.26
N ALA A 42 -8.09 -24.33 -9.20
CA ALA A 42 -8.25 -22.89 -9.34
C ALA A 42 -9.18 -22.39 -8.22
N THR A 43 -8.91 -21.20 -7.70
CA THR A 43 -9.71 -20.59 -6.62
C THR A 43 -11.18 -20.34 -7.01
N SER A 44 -11.49 -20.33 -8.31
CA SER A 44 -12.85 -20.24 -8.86
C SER A 44 -13.59 -21.58 -8.91
N GLU A 45 -12.95 -22.71 -8.62
CA GLU A 45 -13.55 -24.05 -8.58
C GLU A 45 -14.32 -24.33 -7.27
N VAL A 46 -14.92 -23.29 -6.69
CA VAL A 46 -15.83 -23.47 -5.55
C VAL A 46 -17.11 -24.11 -6.09
N THR A 47 -17.56 -25.20 -5.44
CA THR A 47 -18.70 -26.03 -5.88
C THR A 47 -19.93 -25.21 -6.23
N SER A 48 -20.20 -24.13 -5.48
CA SER A 48 -21.32 -23.20 -5.72
C SER A 48 -21.28 -22.51 -7.09
N ILE A 49 -20.10 -22.13 -7.58
CA ILE A 49 -19.96 -21.46 -8.89
C ILE A 49 -20.16 -22.45 -10.02
N LEU A 50 -19.70 -23.70 -9.83
CA LEU A 50 -19.88 -24.76 -10.81
C LEU A 50 -21.35 -25.19 -10.89
N GLU A 51 -22.03 -25.30 -9.75
CA GLU A 51 -23.47 -25.54 -9.68
C GLU A 51 -24.27 -24.45 -10.42
N ASP A 52 -23.97 -23.17 -10.17
CA ASP A 52 -24.61 -22.04 -10.85
C ASP A 52 -24.43 -22.11 -12.38
N ARG A 53 -23.23 -22.49 -12.87
CA ARG A 53 -22.96 -22.66 -14.31
C ARG A 53 -23.71 -23.85 -14.91
N ILE A 54 -23.79 -24.98 -14.20
CA ILE A 54 -24.46 -26.21 -14.67
C ILE A 54 -25.98 -26.00 -14.73
N ASN A 55 -26.54 -25.26 -13.78
CA ASN A 55 -27.96 -24.95 -13.72
C ASN A 55 -28.44 -24.03 -14.85
N GLY A 56 -27.55 -23.58 -15.75
CA GLY A 56 -27.90 -22.69 -16.86
C GLY A 56 -28.38 -21.31 -16.42
N LEU A 57 -28.26 -21.01 -15.11
CA LEU A 57 -28.43 -19.70 -14.54
C LEU A 57 -27.21 -18.86 -14.93
N ASN A 58 -27.18 -18.44 -16.20
CA ASN A 58 -26.62 -17.15 -16.57
C ASN A 58 -27.46 -16.08 -15.86
N SER A 59 -27.37 -16.02 -14.53
CA SER A 59 -27.89 -14.91 -13.77
C SER A 59 -27.13 -13.70 -14.29
N SER A 60 -27.78 -12.97 -15.19
CA SER A 60 -27.36 -11.70 -15.78
C SER A 60 -27.38 -10.59 -14.73
N VAL A 61 -26.96 -10.91 -13.50
CA VAL A 61 -26.58 -9.92 -12.52
C VAL A 61 -25.22 -9.46 -13.02
N ASP A 62 -25.10 -8.22 -13.51
CA ASP A 62 -23.89 -7.62 -14.11
C ASP A 62 -22.57 -8.06 -13.46
N ILE A 63 -22.05 -9.25 -13.83
CA ILE A 63 -20.79 -9.82 -13.32
C ILE A 63 -19.61 -8.95 -13.77
N GLN A 64 -19.85 -8.11 -14.78
CA GLN A 64 -18.89 -7.12 -15.26
C GLN A 64 -18.59 -6.05 -14.19
N GLU A 65 -19.61 -5.58 -13.47
CA GLU A 65 -19.52 -4.47 -12.51
C GLU A 65 -19.68 -4.90 -11.04
N THR A 66 -20.22 -6.09 -10.82
CA THR A 66 -20.44 -6.68 -9.49
C THR A 66 -19.71 -8.00 -9.35
N GLY A 67 -19.30 -8.32 -8.12
CA GLY A 67 -18.63 -9.57 -7.78
C GLY A 67 -19.14 -10.16 -6.49
N ARG A 68 -18.75 -11.40 -6.20
CA ARG A 68 -19.04 -12.10 -4.94
C ARG A 68 -17.76 -12.47 -4.23
N VAL A 69 -17.70 -12.24 -2.92
CA VAL A 69 -16.56 -12.64 -2.08
C VAL A 69 -16.49 -14.17 -2.01
N LEU A 70 -15.35 -14.73 -2.40
CA LEU A 70 -15.03 -16.16 -2.27
C LEU A 70 -14.44 -16.48 -0.89
N SER A 71 -13.54 -15.62 -0.43
CA SER A 71 -12.85 -15.82 0.84
C SER A 71 -12.36 -14.47 1.36
N ILE A 72 -12.39 -14.30 2.66
CA ILE A 72 -11.84 -13.13 3.36
C ILE A 72 -10.92 -13.64 4.49
N GLY A 73 -9.72 -13.07 4.58
CA GLY A 73 -8.78 -13.37 5.65
C GLY A 73 -7.64 -12.37 5.69
N ASP A 74 -7.19 -12.01 6.89
CA ASP A 74 -6.09 -11.07 7.13
C ASP A 74 -6.22 -9.74 6.35
N GLY A 75 -7.45 -9.22 6.21
CA GLY A 75 -7.72 -8.00 5.45
C GLY A 75 -7.60 -8.12 3.91
N ILE A 76 -7.54 -9.35 3.38
CA ILE A 76 -7.51 -9.63 1.94
C ILE A 76 -8.76 -10.40 1.55
N ALA A 77 -9.57 -9.83 0.66
CA ALA A 77 -10.72 -10.47 0.06
C ALA A 77 -10.37 -11.00 -1.34
N ARG A 78 -10.74 -12.25 -1.62
CA ARG A 78 -10.77 -12.78 -2.99
C ARG A 78 -12.18 -12.69 -3.51
N VAL A 79 -12.36 -12.08 -4.67
CA VAL A 79 -13.67 -11.80 -5.23
C VAL A 79 -13.77 -12.40 -6.62
N TYR A 80 -14.83 -13.15 -6.88
CA TYR A 80 -15.16 -13.63 -8.21
C TYR A 80 -16.05 -12.63 -8.93
N GLY A 81 -15.78 -12.40 -10.21
CA GLY A 81 -16.47 -11.39 -11.03
C GLY A 81 -15.62 -10.14 -11.21
N LEU A 82 -16.25 -8.96 -11.25
CA LEU A 82 -15.59 -7.67 -11.45
C LEU A 82 -14.70 -7.65 -12.72
N LYS A 83 -15.19 -8.22 -13.82
CA LYS A 83 -14.36 -8.43 -15.05
C LYS A 83 -13.78 -7.14 -15.62
N ASN A 84 -14.48 -6.02 -15.44
CA ASN A 84 -14.04 -4.72 -15.96
C ASN A 84 -13.14 -3.96 -14.96
N CYS A 85 -12.82 -4.54 -13.80
CA CYS A 85 -12.03 -3.89 -12.75
C CYS A 85 -10.63 -3.50 -13.22
N GLN A 86 -10.24 -2.28 -12.89
CA GLN A 86 -8.91 -1.76 -13.13
C GLN A 86 -8.02 -2.07 -11.93
N ALA A 87 -6.72 -2.17 -12.17
CA ALA A 87 -5.75 -2.22 -11.09
C ALA A 87 -5.81 -0.90 -10.31
N GLU A 88 -5.68 -0.98 -8.98
CA GLU A 88 -5.73 0.16 -8.05
C GLU A 88 -7.09 0.88 -8.02
N GLU A 89 -8.14 0.22 -8.50
CA GLU A 89 -9.49 0.74 -8.43
C GLU A 89 -10.09 0.56 -7.03
N MET A 90 -10.84 1.57 -6.58
CA MET A 90 -11.61 1.49 -5.36
C MET A 90 -12.88 0.63 -5.57
N VAL A 91 -13.15 -0.21 -4.59
CA VAL A 91 -14.35 -1.06 -4.55
C VAL A 91 -15.06 -0.88 -3.23
N GLU A 92 -16.37 -1.16 -3.23
CA GLU A 92 -17.23 -1.06 -2.07
C GLU A 92 -17.91 -2.42 -1.83
N PHE A 93 -17.76 -2.93 -0.62
CA PHE A 93 -18.45 -4.13 -0.16
C PHE A 93 -19.89 -3.78 0.24
N SER A 94 -20.80 -4.76 0.21
CA SER A 94 -22.20 -4.56 0.65
C SER A 94 -22.34 -4.08 2.11
N SER A 95 -21.30 -4.28 2.94
CA SER A 95 -21.21 -3.77 4.30
C SER A 95 -20.83 -2.28 4.39
N GLY A 96 -20.54 -1.61 3.27
CA GLY A 96 -20.07 -0.22 3.21
C GLY A 96 -18.56 -0.08 3.45
N VAL A 97 -17.85 -1.17 3.74
CA VAL A 97 -16.39 -1.18 3.82
C VAL A 97 -15.82 -0.95 2.43
N LYS A 98 -14.77 -0.13 2.34
CA LYS A 98 -14.05 0.11 1.08
C LYS A 98 -12.83 -0.78 0.96
N GLY A 99 -12.43 -1.07 -0.27
CA GLY A 99 -11.19 -1.76 -0.58
C GLY A 99 -10.55 -1.26 -1.85
N MET A 100 -9.38 -1.78 -2.16
CA MET A 100 -8.65 -1.50 -3.39
C MET A 100 -8.28 -2.81 -4.09
N ALA A 101 -8.62 -2.90 -5.38
CA ALA A 101 -8.21 -4.02 -6.21
C ALA A 101 -6.71 -3.93 -6.50
N MET A 102 -5.93 -4.91 -6.03
CA MET A 102 -4.48 -4.95 -6.28
C MET A 102 -4.13 -6.01 -7.30
N ASN A 103 -4.56 -7.25 -7.07
CA ASN A 103 -4.22 -8.38 -7.95
C ASN A 103 -5.40 -8.69 -8.86
N LEU A 104 -5.18 -8.64 -10.17
CA LEU A 104 -6.14 -9.08 -11.18
C LEU A 104 -5.69 -10.45 -11.70
N GLU A 105 -6.31 -11.52 -11.21
CA GLU A 105 -6.08 -12.88 -11.71
C GLU A 105 -7.13 -13.22 -12.78
N ALA A 106 -6.88 -14.28 -13.56
CA ALA A 106 -7.82 -14.69 -14.61
C ALA A 106 -9.20 -15.09 -14.05
N ASP A 107 -9.21 -15.61 -12.81
CA ASP A 107 -10.36 -16.24 -12.19
C ASP A 107 -10.96 -15.43 -11.03
N ASN A 108 -10.18 -14.55 -10.40
CA ASN A 108 -10.59 -13.75 -9.25
C ASN A 108 -9.82 -12.44 -9.18
N VAL A 109 -10.33 -11.51 -8.37
CA VAL A 109 -9.68 -10.26 -8.04
C VAL A 109 -9.30 -10.26 -6.56
N GLY A 110 -8.02 -10.00 -6.28
CA GLY A 110 -7.50 -9.79 -4.94
C GLY A 110 -7.71 -8.34 -4.52
N ILE A 111 -8.58 -8.15 -3.52
CA ILE A 111 -8.97 -6.85 -2.99
C ILE A 111 -8.43 -6.72 -1.59
N VAL A 112 -7.72 -5.62 -1.34
CA VAL A 112 -7.21 -5.27 -0.04
C VAL A 112 -8.21 -4.36 0.68
N VAL A 113 -8.58 -4.71 1.91
CA VAL A 113 -9.67 -4.08 2.66
C VAL A 113 -9.16 -2.92 3.52
N PHE A 114 -9.79 -1.74 3.42
CA PHE A 114 -9.39 -0.54 4.16
C PHE A 114 -10.00 -0.43 5.56
N GLY A 115 -10.79 -1.42 6.00
CA GLY A 115 -11.51 -1.41 7.27
C GLY A 115 -11.44 -2.74 8.01
N ASN A 116 -12.45 -2.98 8.84
CA ASN A 116 -12.57 -4.21 9.61
C ASN A 116 -13.12 -5.33 8.72
N ASP A 117 -12.33 -6.40 8.55
CA ASP A 117 -12.66 -7.56 7.74
C ASP A 117 -13.81 -8.41 8.33
N ARG A 118 -14.06 -8.32 9.64
CA ARG A 118 -15.14 -9.04 10.33
C ARG A 118 -16.55 -8.69 9.82
N LEU A 119 -16.69 -7.56 9.15
CA LEU A 119 -17.95 -7.10 8.57
C LEU A 119 -18.23 -7.69 7.18
N ILE A 120 -17.24 -8.36 6.60
CA ILE A 120 -17.32 -8.97 5.27
C ILE A 120 -17.46 -10.48 5.45
N ARG A 121 -18.36 -11.09 4.70
CA ARG A 121 -18.60 -12.55 4.70
C ARG A 121 -18.44 -13.11 3.30
N GLU A 122 -18.21 -14.42 3.24
CA GLU A 122 -18.27 -15.15 1.98
C GLU A 122 -19.68 -15.03 1.36
N GLY A 123 -19.73 -14.84 0.04
CA GLY A 123 -20.96 -14.58 -0.70
C GLY A 123 -21.40 -13.11 -0.74
N ASP A 124 -20.78 -12.22 0.05
CA ASP A 124 -21.11 -10.79 0.02
C ASP A 124 -20.88 -10.19 -1.36
N THR A 125 -21.72 -9.21 -1.72
CA THR A 125 -21.62 -8.53 -3.00
C THR A 125 -20.60 -7.40 -2.92
N VAL A 126 -19.75 -7.30 -3.94
CA VAL A 126 -18.78 -6.22 -4.11
C VAL A 126 -19.14 -5.43 -5.36
N LYS A 127 -19.11 -4.11 -5.24
CA LYS A 127 -19.37 -3.18 -6.33
C LYS A 127 -18.13 -2.35 -6.62
N ARG A 128 -17.91 -2.07 -7.90
CA ARG A 128 -16.88 -1.14 -8.33
C ARG A 128 -17.34 0.30 -8.14
N THR A 129 -16.41 1.18 -7.83
CA THR A 129 -16.68 2.63 -7.83
C THR A 129 -16.32 3.30 -9.16
N GLY A 130 -15.58 2.64 -10.04
CA GLY A 130 -15.15 3.19 -11.34
C GLY A 130 -13.98 4.17 -11.26
N ASN A 131 -13.50 4.46 -10.04
CA ASN A 131 -12.43 5.42 -9.81
C ASN A 131 -11.21 4.72 -9.21
N ILE A 132 -10.04 5.06 -9.74
CA ILE A 132 -8.76 4.81 -9.06
C ILE A 132 -8.79 5.56 -7.72
N VAL A 133 -8.19 4.98 -6.69
CA VAL A 133 -8.17 5.55 -5.33
C VAL A 133 -7.85 7.06 -5.37
N ASP A 134 -8.84 7.84 -4.96
CA ASP A 134 -8.82 9.30 -4.95
C ASP A 134 -9.32 9.84 -3.60
N LEU A 135 -8.96 11.09 -3.31
CA LEU A 135 -9.33 11.77 -2.08
C LEU A 135 -9.71 13.23 -2.36
N PRO A 136 -10.56 13.83 -1.52
CA PRO A 136 -10.82 15.26 -1.57
C PRO A 136 -9.53 16.06 -1.34
N VAL A 137 -9.34 17.13 -2.12
CA VAL A 137 -8.22 18.08 -1.99
C VAL A 137 -8.73 19.52 -2.01
N GLY A 138 -7.90 20.44 -1.52
CA GLY A 138 -8.17 21.88 -1.54
C GLY A 138 -7.97 22.55 -0.18
N GLU A 139 -8.10 23.87 -0.16
CA GLU A 139 -7.85 24.70 1.04
C GLU A 139 -8.82 24.40 2.20
N ALA A 140 -9.98 23.80 1.93
CA ALA A 140 -10.93 23.35 2.95
C ALA A 140 -10.36 22.28 3.91
N LEU A 141 -9.22 21.67 3.56
CA LEU A 141 -8.48 20.73 4.42
C LEU A 141 -7.61 21.43 5.48
N LEU A 142 -7.30 22.71 5.32
CA LEU A 142 -6.48 23.45 6.27
C LEU A 142 -7.15 23.46 7.65
N GLY A 143 -6.39 23.11 8.70
CA GLY A 143 -6.90 22.98 10.06
C GLY A 143 -7.64 21.67 10.36
N ARG A 144 -7.75 20.76 9.39
CA ARG A 144 -8.45 19.48 9.53
C ARG A 144 -7.49 18.34 9.80
N VAL A 145 -8.02 17.31 10.45
CA VAL A 145 -7.37 16.00 10.58
C VAL A 145 -8.17 14.98 9.78
N ILE A 146 -7.52 14.31 8.84
CA ILE A 146 -8.13 13.37 7.90
C ILE A 146 -7.48 11.98 7.98
N ASP A 147 -8.23 10.96 7.60
CA ASP A 147 -7.68 9.62 7.35
C ASP A 147 -7.01 9.50 5.97
N ALA A 148 -6.48 8.33 5.63
CA ALA A 148 -5.82 8.10 4.35
C ALA A 148 -6.76 8.16 3.13
N LEU A 149 -8.09 8.12 3.31
CA LEU A 149 -9.10 8.25 2.25
C LEU A 149 -9.67 9.67 2.15
N GLY A 150 -9.22 10.58 3.02
CA GLY A 150 -9.68 11.96 3.11
C GLY A 150 -10.98 12.17 3.89
N ASN A 151 -11.41 11.20 4.69
CA ASN A 151 -12.53 11.39 5.60
C ASN A 151 -12.05 12.15 6.85
N PRO A 152 -12.83 13.12 7.36
CA PRO A 152 -12.47 13.84 8.58
C PRO A 152 -12.57 12.94 9.81
N ILE A 153 -11.57 13.00 10.68
CA ILE A 153 -11.52 12.25 11.95
C ILE A 153 -11.42 13.17 13.18
N ASP A 154 -11.49 14.49 12.96
CA ASP A 154 -11.39 15.53 14.01
C ASP A 154 -12.72 15.86 14.69
N GLY A 155 -13.85 15.30 14.23
CA GLY A 155 -15.17 15.62 14.78
C GLY A 155 -15.69 17.03 14.46
N LYS A 156 -15.01 17.80 13.60
CA LYS A 156 -15.38 19.17 13.22
C LYS A 156 -16.39 19.23 12.06
N GLY A 157 -17.10 18.12 11.79
CA GLY A 157 -18.07 17.99 10.70
C GLY A 157 -17.47 17.58 9.35
N PRO A 158 -18.25 17.57 8.26
CA PRO A 158 -17.78 17.20 6.93
C PRO A 158 -16.78 18.22 6.35
N ILE A 159 -16.06 17.84 5.29
CA ILE A 159 -15.12 18.71 4.57
C ILE A 159 -15.80 19.17 3.28
N ALA A 160 -15.89 20.49 3.08
CA ALA A 160 -16.46 21.09 1.88
C ALA A 160 -15.43 21.17 0.74
N ALA A 161 -14.87 20.03 0.35
CA ALA A 161 -13.92 19.95 -0.77
C ALA A 161 -14.65 19.85 -2.11
N THR A 162 -14.22 20.64 -3.08
CA THR A 162 -14.81 20.67 -4.43
C THR A 162 -14.05 19.81 -5.44
N GLU A 163 -12.75 19.59 -5.20
CA GLU A 163 -11.88 18.84 -6.09
C GLU A 163 -11.50 17.49 -5.48
N ARG A 164 -11.34 16.47 -6.32
CA ARG A 164 -10.77 15.17 -5.96
C ARG A 164 -9.54 14.90 -6.79
N ARG A 165 -8.49 14.38 -6.17
CA ARG A 165 -7.24 14.01 -6.82
C ARG A 165 -6.92 12.55 -6.53
N ARG A 166 -6.38 11.84 -7.53
CA ARG A 166 -5.90 10.48 -7.37
C ARG A 166 -4.74 10.46 -6.36
N ALA A 167 -4.65 9.44 -5.52
CA ALA A 167 -3.56 9.29 -4.56
C ALA A 167 -2.23 9.04 -5.28
N GLN A 168 -2.25 8.22 -6.34
CA GLN A 168 -1.07 7.90 -7.13
C GLN A 168 -1.02 8.75 -8.41
N VAL A 169 -0.32 9.88 -8.33
CA VAL A 169 -0.06 10.76 -9.47
C VAL A 169 1.38 10.59 -9.93
N LYS A 170 1.57 10.56 -11.25
CA LYS A 170 2.91 10.53 -11.85
C LYS A 170 3.65 11.82 -11.53
N ALA A 171 4.87 11.71 -11.01
CA ALA A 171 5.70 12.86 -10.70
C ALA A 171 6.02 13.72 -11.96
N PRO A 172 6.24 15.03 -11.79
CA PRO A 172 6.67 15.89 -12.89
C PRO A 172 7.95 15.39 -13.54
N GLY A 173 8.03 15.49 -14.88
CA GLY A 173 9.22 15.16 -15.66
C GLY A 173 10.38 16.13 -15.41
N ILE A 174 11.40 16.13 -16.27
CA ILE A 174 12.58 17.00 -16.12
C ILE A 174 12.25 18.45 -16.48
N LEU A 175 11.58 18.66 -17.62
CA LEU A 175 11.32 20.00 -18.18
C LEU A 175 10.55 20.98 -17.26
N PRO A 176 9.50 20.57 -16.52
CA PRO A 176 8.78 21.49 -15.64
C PRO A 176 9.47 21.75 -14.29
N ARG A 177 10.69 21.24 -14.06
CA ARG A 177 11.40 21.44 -12.79
C ARG A 177 12.31 22.65 -12.87
N GLU A 178 12.38 23.37 -11.77
CA GLU A 178 13.34 24.46 -11.57
C GLU A 178 14.37 24.07 -10.51
N SER A 179 15.56 24.67 -10.59
CA SER A 179 16.57 24.52 -9.54
C SER A 179 16.08 25.19 -8.26
N VAL A 180 16.23 24.51 -7.13
CA VAL A 180 15.90 25.05 -5.82
C VAL A 180 16.78 26.26 -5.51
N ARG A 181 16.16 27.41 -5.29
CA ARG A 181 16.84 28.68 -4.94
C ARG A 181 16.25 29.37 -3.71
N GLU A 182 15.06 28.96 -3.28
CA GLU A 182 14.37 29.55 -2.14
C GLU A 182 14.64 28.72 -0.88
N PRO A 183 15.04 29.35 0.24
CA PRO A 183 15.25 28.64 1.49
C PRO A 183 13.92 28.28 2.16
N MET A 184 13.90 27.14 2.85
CA MET A 184 12.88 26.75 3.81
C MET A 184 13.52 26.82 5.20
N LEU A 185 13.13 27.82 5.99
CA LEU A 185 13.76 28.09 7.28
C LEU A 185 13.12 27.24 8.38
N THR A 186 13.92 26.35 8.96
CA THR A 186 13.47 25.47 10.04
C THR A 186 13.39 26.19 11.38
N GLY A 187 14.20 27.24 11.59
CA GLY A 187 14.34 27.92 12.87
C GLY A 187 15.33 27.23 13.81
N ILE A 188 15.90 26.10 13.39
CA ILE A 188 16.89 25.34 14.15
C ILE A 188 18.28 25.74 13.66
N LYS A 189 19.04 26.45 14.51
CA LYS A 189 20.37 26.98 14.18
C LYS A 189 21.29 25.95 13.52
N CYS A 190 21.34 24.73 14.05
CA CYS A 190 22.22 23.68 13.53
C CYS A 190 21.83 23.24 12.11
N ILE A 191 20.54 23.23 11.78
CA ILE A 191 20.04 22.83 10.46
C ILE A 191 20.24 24.00 9.49
N ASP A 192 19.72 25.18 9.82
CA ASP A 192 19.75 26.33 8.92
C ASP A 192 21.17 26.82 8.61
N SER A 193 22.16 26.54 9.47
CA SER A 193 23.57 26.93 9.23
C SER A 193 24.44 25.83 8.60
N MET A 194 24.27 24.57 8.98
CA MET A 194 25.16 23.49 8.51
C MET A 194 24.55 22.64 7.40
N VAL A 195 23.23 22.43 7.43
CA VAL A 195 22.51 21.57 6.48
C VAL A 195 21.21 22.28 6.05
N PRO A 196 21.31 23.38 5.29
CA PRO A 196 20.15 24.17 4.93
C PRO A 196 19.20 23.39 4.01
N VAL A 197 17.90 23.61 4.19
CA VAL A 197 16.85 22.98 3.38
C VAL A 197 16.23 24.02 2.46
N GLY A 198 16.10 23.71 1.17
CA GLY A 198 15.41 24.56 0.19
C GLY A 198 13.99 24.09 -0.15
N ARG A 199 13.16 25.01 -0.66
CA ARG A 199 11.81 24.71 -1.14
C ARG A 199 11.88 23.87 -2.42
N GLY A 200 11.32 22.66 -2.39
CA GLY A 200 11.43 21.67 -3.47
C GLY A 200 12.56 20.65 -3.28
N GLN A 201 13.32 20.74 -2.19
CA GLN A 201 14.28 19.72 -1.78
C GLN A 201 13.61 18.61 -0.95
N ARG A 202 14.22 17.43 -0.93
CA ARG A 202 13.86 16.33 -0.02
C ARG A 202 15.02 16.14 0.95
N GLU A 203 14.72 16.20 2.24
CA GLU A 203 15.70 16.03 3.31
C GLU A 203 15.30 14.87 4.21
N LEU A 204 16.26 14.02 4.58
CA LEU A 204 16.01 12.81 5.38
C LEU A 204 16.37 13.02 6.85
N ILE A 205 15.37 12.99 7.72
CA ILE A 205 15.57 12.97 9.17
C ILE A 205 15.69 11.51 9.65
N ILE A 206 16.92 11.02 9.79
CA ILE A 206 17.23 9.66 10.23
C ILE A 206 17.85 9.65 11.64
N GLY A 207 17.52 8.63 12.44
CA GLY A 207 18.09 8.44 13.77
C GLY A 207 17.29 7.43 14.60
N ASP A 208 17.84 7.06 15.76
CA ASP A 208 17.26 6.06 16.66
C ASP A 208 15.91 6.47 17.25
N ARG A 209 15.21 5.53 17.90
CA ARG A 209 13.95 5.84 18.57
C ARG A 209 14.19 6.91 19.65
N GLN A 210 13.23 7.82 19.81
CA GLN A 210 13.25 8.88 20.84
C GLN A 210 14.41 9.90 20.74
N THR A 211 15.02 10.09 19.57
CA THR A 211 16.07 11.09 19.34
C THR A 211 15.58 12.47 18.88
N GLY A 212 14.30 12.79 19.07
CA GLY A 212 13.76 14.12 18.71
C GLY A 212 13.40 14.32 17.24
N LYS A 213 13.35 13.26 16.41
CA LYS A 213 12.95 13.36 14.99
C LYS A 213 11.62 14.10 14.78
N THR A 214 10.61 13.75 15.58
CA THR A 214 9.29 14.39 15.51
C THR A 214 9.34 15.84 15.98
N SER A 215 10.15 16.15 17.00
CA SER A 215 10.35 17.51 17.50
C SER A 215 10.95 18.42 16.44
N VAL A 216 11.95 17.95 15.69
CA VAL A 216 12.54 18.71 14.57
C VAL A 216 11.47 19.08 13.53
N ALA A 217 10.63 18.12 13.14
CA ALA A 217 9.55 18.37 12.19
C ALA A 217 8.47 19.32 12.76
N LEU A 218 8.11 19.14 14.03
CA LEU A 218 7.14 20.00 14.72
C LEU A 218 7.63 21.45 14.80
N ASP A 219 8.84 21.66 15.28
CA ASP A 219 9.45 23.00 15.41
C ASP A 219 9.54 23.69 14.04
N THR A 220 9.86 22.91 13.00
CA THR A 220 9.88 23.41 11.61
C THR A 220 8.51 23.94 11.18
N ILE A 221 7.43 23.20 11.46
CA ILE A 221 6.04 23.61 11.16
C ILE A 221 5.66 24.85 11.96
N LEU A 222 6.00 24.89 13.26
CA LEU A 222 5.70 26.02 14.13
C LEU A 222 6.41 27.31 13.70
N ASN A 223 7.66 27.20 13.22
CA ASN A 223 8.42 28.37 12.76
C ASN A 223 7.79 29.05 11.54
N GLN A 224 7.00 28.33 10.72
CA GLN A 224 6.36 28.88 9.52
C GLN A 224 5.28 29.93 9.81
N LYS A 225 4.77 29.98 11.05
CA LYS A 225 3.75 30.94 11.47
C LYS A 225 4.12 32.39 11.10
N LYS A 226 5.39 32.76 11.22
CA LYS A 226 5.88 34.12 10.93
C LYS A 226 5.56 34.59 9.51
N TRP A 227 5.62 33.68 8.53
CA TRP A 227 5.32 34.02 7.14
C TRP A 227 3.84 33.81 6.82
N ASN A 228 3.20 32.80 7.41
CA ASN A 228 1.78 32.51 7.20
C ASN A 228 0.85 33.59 7.78
N ASP A 229 1.27 34.29 8.84
CA ASP A 229 0.55 35.44 9.42
C ASP A 229 0.79 36.74 8.62
N GLY A 230 1.74 36.73 7.71
CA GLY A 230 2.04 37.86 6.83
C GLY A 230 1.08 37.98 5.66
N THR A 231 1.21 39.08 4.91
CA THR A 231 0.41 39.38 3.72
C THR A 231 1.02 38.81 2.42
N GLU A 232 2.28 38.38 2.45
CA GLU A 232 3.01 37.95 1.25
C GLU A 232 2.78 36.46 0.95
N GLU A 233 1.92 36.16 -0.03
CA GLU A 233 1.62 34.77 -0.44
C GLU A 233 2.87 33.97 -0.86
N ALA A 234 3.80 34.59 -1.58
CA ALA A 234 5.02 33.92 -2.06
C ALA A 234 5.89 33.36 -0.91
N LYS A 235 5.80 33.96 0.28
CA LYS A 235 6.57 33.52 1.45
C LYS A 235 5.81 32.53 2.33
N LYS A 236 4.51 32.34 2.14
CA LYS A 236 3.73 31.37 2.93
C LYS A 236 4.19 29.95 2.66
N LEU A 237 3.99 29.09 3.65
CA LEU A 237 4.28 27.66 3.56
C LEU A 237 3.19 26.86 4.30
N TYR A 238 2.33 26.22 3.53
CA TYR A 238 1.36 25.26 4.05
C TYR A 238 2.06 23.95 4.39
N CYS A 239 1.64 23.33 5.48
CA CYS A 239 2.31 22.18 6.05
C CYS A 239 1.38 20.96 6.02
N VAL A 240 1.88 19.82 5.54
CA VAL A 240 1.15 18.54 5.63
C VAL A 240 1.96 17.58 6.48
N TYR A 241 1.38 17.13 7.59
CA TYR A 241 2.00 16.14 8.47
C TYR A 241 1.30 14.79 8.33
N VAL A 242 2.05 13.78 7.92
CA VAL A 242 1.53 12.42 7.73
C VAL A 242 1.99 11.52 8.87
N ALA A 243 1.05 11.10 9.73
CA ALA A 243 1.31 10.17 10.81
C ALA A 243 0.98 8.74 10.37
N VAL A 244 2.02 7.91 10.19
CA VAL A 244 1.88 6.50 9.78
C VAL A 244 2.25 5.58 10.95
N GLY A 245 1.33 4.70 11.33
CA GLY A 245 1.57 3.67 12.36
C GLY A 245 1.80 4.23 13.76
N GLN A 246 1.47 5.51 14.00
CA GLN A 246 1.58 6.13 15.31
C GLN A 246 0.37 5.77 16.18
N LYS A 247 0.55 5.84 17.51
CA LYS A 247 -0.56 5.72 18.46
C LYS A 247 -1.48 6.93 18.33
N ARG A 248 -2.79 6.71 18.43
CA ARG A 248 -3.80 7.79 18.40
C ARG A 248 -3.51 8.90 19.40
N SER A 249 -3.10 8.55 20.62
CA SER A 249 -2.76 9.53 21.66
C SER A 249 -1.60 10.44 21.28
N THR A 250 -0.59 9.91 20.59
CA THR A 250 0.57 10.69 20.13
C THR A 250 0.17 11.67 19.02
N VAL A 251 -0.71 11.26 18.11
CA VAL A 251 -1.24 12.14 17.07
C VAL A 251 -2.11 13.24 17.69
N ALA A 252 -2.97 12.89 18.65
CA ALA A 252 -3.79 13.86 19.37
C ALA A 252 -2.95 14.91 20.11
N GLN A 253 -1.88 14.49 20.81
CA GLN A 253 -0.94 15.40 21.45
C GLN A 253 -0.25 16.31 20.42
N PHE A 254 0.16 15.77 19.28
CA PHE A 254 0.79 16.54 18.21
C PHE A 254 -0.16 17.63 17.66
N VAL A 255 -1.41 17.26 17.37
CA VAL A 255 -2.45 18.21 16.92
C VAL A 255 -2.72 19.27 17.99
N GLN A 256 -2.83 18.86 19.27
CA GLN A 256 -3.01 19.79 20.38
C GLN A 256 -1.86 20.82 20.45
N THR A 257 -0.60 20.38 20.32
CA THR A 257 0.54 21.30 20.31
C THR A 257 0.50 22.26 19.12
N LEU A 258 0.03 21.81 17.94
CA LEU A 258 -0.19 22.70 16.80
C LEU A 258 -1.32 23.70 17.04
N GLU A 259 -2.40 23.30 17.72
CA GLU A 259 -3.52 24.19 18.08
C GLU A 259 -3.09 25.24 19.13
N GLU A 260 -2.37 24.81 20.18
CA GLU A 260 -1.86 25.70 21.24
C GLU A 260 -0.92 26.78 20.70
N ASN A 261 -0.17 26.48 19.64
CA ASN A 261 0.72 27.43 18.97
C ASN A 261 0.08 28.14 17.77
N ASP A 262 -1.20 27.87 17.48
CA ASP A 262 -1.97 28.45 16.38
C ASP A 262 -1.30 28.20 15.00
N ALA A 263 -0.81 26.97 14.83
CA ALA A 263 -0.19 26.46 13.60
C ALA A 263 -1.15 25.57 12.78
N MET A 264 -2.28 25.15 13.35
CA MET A 264 -3.27 24.33 12.62
C MET A 264 -3.88 25.07 11.43
N LYS A 265 -4.01 26.40 11.46
CA LYS A 265 -4.62 27.20 10.38
C LYS A 265 -3.97 27.04 9.00
N TYR A 266 -2.70 26.64 8.96
CA TYR A 266 -1.96 26.38 7.71
C TYR A 266 -1.46 24.93 7.62
N SER A 267 -1.92 24.05 8.52
CA SER A 267 -1.48 22.66 8.58
C SER A 267 -2.62 21.69 8.31
N VAL A 268 -2.32 20.59 7.63
CA VAL A 268 -3.21 19.44 7.47
C VAL A 268 -2.54 18.23 8.10
N VAL A 269 -3.28 17.46 8.89
CA VAL A 269 -2.77 16.22 9.47
C VAL A 269 -3.47 15.03 8.82
N VAL A 270 -2.70 14.19 8.13
CA VAL A 270 -3.16 12.91 7.61
C VAL A 270 -2.74 11.83 8.59
N ALA A 271 -3.69 11.15 9.21
CA ALA A 271 -3.41 10.14 10.23
C ALA A 271 -3.88 8.76 9.79
N ALA A 272 -2.93 7.84 9.61
CA ALA A 272 -3.18 6.41 9.52
C ALA A 272 -2.56 5.72 10.74
N THR A 273 -3.38 5.53 11.77
CA THR A 273 -2.89 5.12 13.09
C THR A 273 -2.65 3.61 13.18
N ALA A 274 -1.89 3.16 14.18
CA ALA A 274 -1.57 1.73 14.36
C ALA A 274 -2.81 0.84 14.58
N SER A 275 -3.95 1.41 14.97
CA SER A 275 -5.22 0.69 15.15
C SER A 275 -5.98 0.45 13.85
N GLU A 276 -5.57 1.09 12.76
CA GLU A 276 -6.22 0.99 11.46
C GLU A 276 -5.59 -0.12 10.61
N ALA A 277 -6.30 -0.50 9.56
CA ALA A 277 -5.85 -1.54 8.63
C ALA A 277 -4.51 -1.16 7.98
N ALA A 278 -3.63 -2.14 7.80
CA ALA A 278 -2.33 -1.96 7.14
C ALA A 278 -2.40 -1.20 5.78
N PRO A 279 -3.43 -1.39 4.93
CA PRO A 279 -3.51 -0.72 3.64
C PRO A 279 -3.71 0.79 3.75
N LEU A 280 -4.35 1.27 4.82
CA LEU A 280 -4.46 2.71 5.09
C LEU A 280 -3.10 3.31 5.43
N GLN A 281 -2.25 2.57 6.16
CA GLN A 281 -0.88 3.00 6.48
C GLN A 281 0.01 3.06 5.23
N TYR A 282 -0.20 2.13 4.29
CA TYR A 282 0.43 2.17 2.97
C TYR A 282 -0.01 3.37 2.15
N LEU A 283 -1.31 3.69 2.15
CA LEU A 283 -1.88 4.75 1.32
C LEU A 283 -1.60 6.16 1.87
N ALA A 284 -1.49 6.33 3.19
CA ALA A 284 -1.41 7.63 3.85
C ALA A 284 -0.31 8.58 3.30
N PRO A 285 0.93 8.13 3.02
CA PRO A 285 1.93 8.99 2.39
C PRO A 285 1.52 9.50 1.01
N PHE A 286 0.89 8.66 0.18
CA PHE A 286 0.41 9.05 -1.15
C PHE A 286 -0.73 10.07 -1.03
N SER A 287 -1.65 9.85 -0.09
CA SER A 287 -2.72 10.80 0.22
C SER A 287 -2.15 12.14 0.71
N GLY A 288 -1.15 12.12 1.59
CA GLY A 288 -0.44 13.34 2.02
C GLY A 288 0.23 14.08 0.86
N CYS A 289 0.84 13.36 -0.08
CA CYS A 289 1.41 13.96 -1.30
C CYS A 289 0.36 14.50 -2.28
N ALA A 290 -0.86 13.96 -2.29
CA ALA A 290 -1.95 14.47 -3.12
C ALA A 290 -2.59 15.74 -2.55
N VAL A 291 -2.61 15.85 -1.21
CA VAL A 291 -3.05 17.04 -0.46
C VAL A 291 -2.07 18.19 -0.60
N GLY A 292 -0.76 17.89 -0.58
CA GLY A 292 0.32 18.86 -0.81
C GLY A 292 0.38 19.37 -2.25
#